data_AF-A0A2N6VHJ8-F1
#
_entry.id   AF-A0A2N6VHJ8-F1
#
_cell.length_a   1.000
_cell.length_b   1.000
_cell.length_c   1.000
_cell.angle_alpha   90.00
_cell.angle_beta   90.00
_cell.angle_gamma   90.00
#
_symmetry.space_group_name_H-M   'P 1'
#
loop_
_entity.id
_entity.type
_entity.pdbx_description
1 polymer ?
#
loop_
_entity_poly.entity_id
_entity_poly.type
_entity_poly.pdbx_seq_one_letter_code
_entity_poly.pdbx_strand_id
1 'polypeptide(L)'
;PVLGIEVHVELGTETKMFDAAPNTFGGTANANVTPTSLGLPGSLPVVNEKGVESAIKIGLALGCEIAESCRFARKNYFYPDLAKNFQTSQSDEPIAYDGSVEVELE
;
A
#
# COMPACT_ATOMS: atom_id res chain seq x y z
N PRO A 1 -15.79 26.66 -2.59
CA PRO A 1 -15.95 25.29 -2.04
C PRO A 1 -14.61 24.87 -1.41
N VAL A 2 -14.63 24.01 -0.39
CA VAL A 2 -13.41 23.40 0.16
C VAL A 2 -13.42 21.94 -0.26
N LEU A 3 -12.35 21.47 -0.90
CA LEU A 3 -12.23 20.12 -1.46
C LEU A 3 -11.00 19.44 -0.87
N GLY A 4 -11.13 18.15 -0.52
CA GLY A 4 -10.03 17.27 -0.18
C GLY A 4 -10.08 16.05 -1.10
N ILE A 5 -8.91 15.54 -1.49
CA ILE A 5 -8.78 14.43 -2.44
C ILE A 5 -7.97 13.32 -1.78
N GLU A 6 -8.49 12.11 -1.82
CA GLU A 6 -7.78 10.89 -1.44
C GLU A 6 -7.48 10.10 -2.71
N VAL A 7 -6.20 9.85 -2.97
CA VAL A 7 -5.74 9.16 -4.18
C VAL A 7 -5.06 7.86 -3.78
N HIS A 8 -5.47 6.76 -4.42
CA HIS A 8 -4.80 5.47 -4.31
C HIS A 8 -4.02 5.20 -5.60
N VAL A 9 -2.75 4.83 -5.47
CA VAL A 9 -1.87 4.48 -6.59
C VAL A 9 -1.39 3.05 -6.40
N GLU A 10 -1.56 2.22 -7.42
CA GLU A 10 -1.00 0.87 -7.44
C GLU A 10 0.47 0.93 -7.85
N LEU A 11 1.35 0.34 -7.04
CA LEU A 11 2.79 0.31 -7.32
C LEU A 11 3.11 -0.78 -8.33
N GLY A 12 3.85 -0.43 -9.38
CA GLY A 12 4.32 -1.35 -10.44
C GLY A 12 5.42 -2.32 -9.98
N THR A 13 5.15 -3.09 -8.92
CA THR A 13 6.02 -4.11 -8.34
C THR A 13 5.77 -5.48 -8.99
N GLU A 14 6.76 -6.37 -8.97
CA GLU A 14 6.62 -7.74 -9.54
C GLU A 14 5.77 -8.66 -8.64
N THR A 15 5.86 -8.47 -7.32
CA THR A 15 5.16 -9.25 -6.29
C THR A 15 4.32 -8.34 -5.41
N LYS A 16 3.35 -8.91 -4.70
CA LYS A 16 2.47 -8.14 -3.80
C LYS A 16 3.24 -7.51 -2.63
N MET A 17 2.56 -6.62 -1.90
CA MET A 17 3.16 -5.84 -0.81
C MET A 17 3.60 -6.68 0.40
N PHE A 18 2.89 -7.79 0.68
CA PHE A 18 3.07 -8.57 1.92
C PHE A 18 3.30 -10.06 1.70
N ASP A 19 3.40 -10.51 0.45
CA ASP A 19 3.61 -11.90 0.09
C ASP A 19 4.22 -12.03 -1.31
N ALA A 20 4.68 -13.23 -1.67
CA ALA A 20 5.41 -13.49 -2.91
C ALA A 20 4.51 -13.77 -4.13
N ALA A 21 3.18 -13.61 -4.05
CA ALA A 21 2.33 -13.79 -5.21
C ALA A 21 2.61 -12.70 -6.27
N PRO A 22 2.48 -13.02 -7.57
CA PRO A 22 2.66 -12.04 -8.64
C PRO A 22 1.69 -10.87 -8.54
N ASN A 23 2.17 -9.66 -8.84
CA ASN A 23 1.34 -8.47 -9.02
C ASN A 23 1.16 -8.16 -10.51
N THR A 24 0.36 -9.00 -11.18
CA THR A 24 0.11 -8.90 -12.63
C THR A 24 -1.38 -8.77 -12.91
N PHE A 25 -1.75 -7.89 -13.83
CA PHE A 25 -3.14 -7.73 -14.26
C PHE A 25 -3.66 -8.95 -15.03
N GLY A 26 -4.94 -9.27 -14.83
CA GLY A 26 -5.61 -10.39 -15.48
C GLY A 26 -5.33 -11.75 -14.83
N GLY A 27 -5.39 -12.82 -15.61
CA GLY A 27 -5.26 -14.21 -15.15
C GLY A 27 -6.58 -14.85 -14.73
N THR A 28 -6.52 -16.13 -14.37
CA THR A 28 -7.68 -16.89 -13.87
C THR A 28 -7.99 -16.46 -12.43
N ALA A 29 -9.29 -16.45 -12.08
CA ALA A 29 -9.74 -16.13 -10.74
C ALA A 29 -8.98 -16.94 -9.67
N ASN A 30 -8.46 -16.25 -8.66
CA ASN A 30 -7.70 -16.83 -7.54
C ASN A 30 -6.43 -17.60 -7.93
N ALA A 31 -5.84 -17.36 -9.12
CA ALA A 31 -4.58 -18.01 -9.51
C ALA A 31 -3.35 -17.39 -8.81
N ASN A 32 -3.34 -16.06 -8.64
CA ASN A 32 -2.22 -15.32 -8.06
C ASN A 32 -2.43 -15.08 -6.56
N VAL A 33 -2.48 -16.14 -5.75
CA VAL A 33 -2.70 -16.04 -4.29
C VAL A 33 -1.72 -16.92 -3.51
N THR A 34 -1.43 -16.50 -2.29
CA THR A 34 -0.69 -17.27 -1.28
C THR A 34 -1.57 -17.46 -0.02
N PRO A 35 -1.16 -18.30 0.95
CA PRO A 35 -1.84 -18.35 2.25
C PRO A 35 -2.00 -16.98 2.92
N THR A 36 -1.02 -16.08 2.78
CA THR A 36 -1.06 -14.71 3.30
C THR A 36 -2.05 -13.81 2.55
N SER A 37 -2.15 -13.95 1.23
CA SER A 37 -3.19 -13.27 0.44
C SER A 37 -4.58 -13.67 0.93
N LEU A 38 -4.79 -14.96 1.20
CA LEU A 38 -6.06 -15.55 1.63
C LEU A 38 -6.34 -15.40 3.14
N GLY A 39 -5.41 -14.81 3.91
CA GLY A 39 -5.57 -14.66 5.35
C GLY A 39 -5.70 -15.99 6.11
N LEU A 40 -5.09 -17.07 5.60
CA LEU A 40 -5.18 -18.38 6.24
C LEU A 40 -4.53 -18.38 7.63
N PRO A 41 -5.06 -19.16 8.59
CA PRO A 41 -4.47 -19.26 9.92
C PRO A 41 -3.00 -19.65 9.88
N GLY A 42 -2.16 -18.92 10.63
CA GLY A 42 -0.72 -19.15 10.71
C GLY A 42 0.11 -18.50 9.60
N SER A 43 -0.51 -17.89 8.58
CA SER A 43 0.22 -17.09 7.59
C SER A 43 0.72 -15.76 8.17
N LEU A 44 1.90 -15.31 7.73
CA LEU A 44 2.52 -14.07 8.18
C LEU A 44 2.89 -13.17 6.99
N PRO A 45 2.75 -11.83 7.12
CA PRO A 45 3.15 -10.89 6.09
C PRO A 45 4.66 -10.66 6.07
N VAL A 46 5.23 -10.45 4.88
CA VAL A 46 6.62 -10.00 4.69
C VAL A 46 6.60 -8.80 3.75
N VAL A 47 7.09 -7.66 4.21
CA VAL A 47 7.05 -6.40 3.44
C VAL A 47 7.89 -6.47 2.16
N ASN A 48 7.36 -5.90 1.09
CA ASN A 48 8.05 -5.77 -0.19
C ASN A 48 9.01 -4.58 -0.19
N GLU A 49 10.31 -4.85 -0.32
CA GLU A 49 11.37 -3.82 -0.37
C GLU A 49 11.16 -2.82 -1.51
N LYS A 50 10.78 -3.29 -2.71
CA LYS A 50 10.52 -2.42 -3.86
C LYS A 50 9.26 -1.59 -3.68
N GLY A 51 8.27 -2.10 -2.95
CA GLY A 51 7.11 -1.33 -2.54
C GLY A 51 7.48 -0.15 -1.66
N VAL A 52 8.32 -0.39 -0.64
CA VAL A 52 8.84 0.66 0.26
C VAL A 52 9.71 1.67 -0.50
N GLU A 53 10.64 1.20 -1.34
CA GLU A 53 11.48 2.07 -2.17
C GLU A 53 10.65 3.00 -3.06
N SER A 54 9.60 2.46 -3.67
CA SER A 54 8.69 3.22 -4.54
C SER A 54 7.89 4.27 -3.77
N ALA A 55 7.40 3.92 -2.58
CA ALA A 55 6.69 4.86 -1.71
C ALA A 55 7.59 6.04 -1.27
N ILE A 56 8.86 5.76 -0.91
CA ILE A 56 9.85 6.81 -0.60
C ILE A 56 10.10 7.70 -1.82
N LYS A 57 10.28 7.11 -3.00
CA LYS A 57 10.49 7.87 -4.25
C LYS A 57 9.31 8.79 -4.57
N ILE A 58 8.08 8.31 -4.39
CA ILE A 58 6.88 9.13 -4.56
C ILE A 58 6.88 10.30 -3.57
N GLY A 59 7.17 10.03 -2.28
CA GLY A 59 7.29 11.08 -1.27
C GLY A 59 8.30 12.15 -1.66
N LEU A 60 9.52 11.75 -2.04
CA LEU A 60 10.57 12.68 -2.48
C LEU A 60 10.15 13.47 -3.73
N ALA A 61 9.49 12.83 -4.69
CA ALA A 61 9.01 13.49 -5.91
C ALA A 61 7.91 14.52 -5.64
N LEU A 62 7.12 14.32 -4.58
CA LEU A 62 6.09 15.24 -4.11
C LEU A 62 6.62 16.25 -3.07
N GLY A 63 7.94 16.28 -2.84
CA GLY A 63 8.57 17.19 -1.88
C GLY A 63 8.21 16.91 -0.42
N CYS A 64 7.79 15.68 -0.08
CA CYS A 64 7.49 15.28 1.29
C CYS A 64 8.77 15.13 2.12
N GLU A 65 8.63 15.26 3.44
CA GLU A 65 9.56 14.71 4.41
C GLU A 65 9.40 13.18 4.49
N ILE A 66 10.53 12.46 4.61
CA ILE A 66 10.54 11.00 4.74
C ILE A 66 10.82 10.65 6.19
N ALA A 67 9.94 9.84 6.79
CA ALA A 67 10.09 9.41 8.17
C ALA A 67 11.30 8.48 8.34
N GLU A 68 12.16 8.76 9.33
CA GLU A 68 13.31 7.89 9.68
C GLU A 68 12.84 6.51 10.16
N SER A 69 11.69 6.48 10.84
CA SER A 69 11.01 5.26 11.25
C SER A 69 9.51 5.38 11.00
N CYS A 70 8.90 4.31 10.51
CA CYS A 70 7.45 4.20 10.39
C CYS A 70 7.02 2.76 10.67
N ARG A 71 5.72 2.54 10.89
CA ARG A 71 5.16 1.20 11.11
C ARG A 71 3.86 0.98 10.36
N PHE A 72 3.58 -0.29 10.08
CA PHE A 72 2.26 -0.70 9.62
C PHE A 72 1.30 -0.87 10.80
N ALA A 73 0.05 -0.48 10.58
CA ALA A 73 -1.09 -0.65 11.48
C ALA A 73 -2.17 -1.50 10.82
N ARG A 74 -3.08 -2.05 11.63
CA ARG A 74 -4.24 -2.81 11.16
C ARG A 74 -5.49 -1.93 11.19
N LYS A 75 -6.04 -1.63 10.02
CA LYS A 75 -7.36 -0.99 9.88
C LYS A 75 -8.43 -2.08 9.83
N ASN A 76 -9.12 -2.30 10.94
CA ASN A 76 -10.04 -3.44 11.11
C ASN A 76 -11.44 -3.11 10.57
N TYR A 77 -11.96 -3.94 9.67
CA TYR A 77 -13.34 -3.88 9.19
C TYR A 77 -13.70 -5.19 8.47
N PHE A 78 -15.00 -5.52 8.44
CA PHE A 78 -15.49 -6.74 7.80
C PHE A 78 -15.97 -6.45 6.40
N TYR A 79 -15.38 -7.09 5.40
CA TYR A 79 -15.86 -7.05 4.03
C TYR A 79 -15.39 -8.31 3.27
N PRO A 80 -16.20 -8.89 2.36
CA PRO A 80 -15.87 -10.17 1.74
C PRO A 80 -14.57 -10.23 0.92
N ASP A 81 -14.07 -9.10 0.41
CA ASP A 81 -12.79 -9.05 -0.31
C ASP A 81 -11.57 -8.94 0.62
N LEU A 82 -11.78 -8.70 1.91
CA LEU A 82 -10.74 -8.49 2.90
C LEU A 82 -10.60 -9.73 3.78
N ALA A 83 -9.90 -10.74 3.25
CA ALA A 83 -9.81 -12.08 3.87
C ALA A 83 -9.34 -12.11 5.33
N LYS A 84 -8.58 -11.10 5.78
CA LYS A 84 -8.03 -11.00 7.14
C LYS A 84 -8.94 -10.22 8.12
N ASN A 85 -10.04 -9.61 7.67
CA ASN A 85 -10.85 -8.64 8.41
C ASN A 85 -10.08 -7.40 8.92
N PHE A 86 -8.89 -7.16 8.37
CA PHE A 86 -8.17 -5.91 8.50
C PHE A 86 -7.30 -5.67 7.26
N GLN A 87 -7.15 -4.40 6.92
CA GLN A 87 -6.19 -3.93 5.94
C GLN A 87 -4.90 -3.54 6.67
N THR A 88 -3.76 -4.06 6.21
CA THR A 88 -2.45 -3.56 6.64
C THR A 88 -2.20 -2.23 5.94
N SER A 89 -2.11 -1.14 6.70
CA SER A 89 -1.88 0.23 6.20
C SER A 89 -0.97 0.99 7.17
N GLN A 90 -0.90 2.31 7.11
CA GLN A 90 -0.28 3.18 8.12
C GLN A 90 -1.35 4.05 8.80
N SER A 91 -1.08 4.49 10.04
CA SER A 91 -1.93 5.44 10.78
C SER A 91 -1.10 6.69 11.06
N ASP A 92 -0.70 6.89 12.32
CA ASP A 92 -0.11 8.15 12.80
C ASP A 92 1.37 8.31 12.37
N GLU A 93 1.99 7.24 11.89
CA GLU A 93 3.39 7.18 11.44
C GLU A 93 3.45 6.80 9.94
N PRO A 94 3.08 7.72 9.02
CA PRO A 94 3.19 7.50 7.58
C PRO A 94 4.66 7.53 7.13
N ILE A 95 4.95 6.90 5.98
CA ILE A 95 6.31 6.88 5.42
C ILE A 95 6.77 8.24 4.88
N ALA A 96 5.83 9.07 4.39
CA ALA A 96 6.08 10.38 3.82
C ALA A 96 4.94 11.34 4.17
N TYR A 97 5.26 12.60 4.50
CA TYR A 97 4.30 13.60 4.95
C TYR A 97 4.71 15.03 4.55
N ASP A 98 3.79 16.00 4.67
CA ASP A 98 4.00 17.44 4.46
C ASP A 98 4.60 17.84 3.08
N GLY A 99 4.20 17.16 2.01
CA GLY A 99 4.53 17.53 0.62
C GLY A 99 3.54 18.48 -0.04
N SER A 100 3.78 18.80 -1.32
CA SER A 100 2.88 19.64 -2.12
C SER A 100 3.01 19.37 -3.62
N VAL A 101 1.97 19.74 -4.38
CA VAL A 101 1.97 19.70 -5.84
C VAL A 101 1.55 21.05 -6.36
N GLU A 102 2.38 21.64 -7.23
CA GLU A 102 2.02 22.83 -7.98
C GLU A 102 1.18 22.42 -9.19
N VAL A 103 0.07 23.13 -9.42
CA VAL A 103 -0.84 22.87 -10.52
C VAL A 103 -0.90 24.12 -11.38
N GLU A 104 -0.45 24.01 -12.61
CA GLU A 104 -0.62 25.06 -13.60
C GLU A 104 -2.08 25.11 -14.04
N LEU A 105 -2.65 26.32 -14.05
CA LEU A 105 -3.95 26.59 -14.62
C LEU A 105 -3.74 27.12 -16.05
N GLU A 106 -4.68 26.83 -16.95
CA GLU A 106 -4.76 27.50 -18.26
C GLU A 106 -5.12 28.99 -18.12
#